data_AF-A0AA39DQ86-F1
#
_entry.id   AF-A0AA39DQ86-F1
#
_cell.length_a   1.000
_cell.length_b   1.000
_cell.length_c   1.000
_cell.angle_alpha   90.00
_cell.angle_beta   90.00
_cell.angle_gamma   90.00
#
_symmetry.space_group_name_H-M   'P 1'
#
loop_
_entity.id
_entity.type
_entity.pdbx_description
1 polymer ?
#
loop_
_entity_poly.entity_id
_entity_poly.type
_entity_poly.pdbx_seq_one_letter_code
_entity_poly.pdbx_strand_id
1 'polypeptide(L)'
;MDSTWSYPLRVQKTPTQKKYRGTTRKSMIIRNRNRGIKLVIKYNADGIYVGESSLHLTSYLGVLARTMVPIRYNTWRDVPEQLKDKLWDSIEIAFTLDKKSRRNCMLTLGKCFRSFKNTLTVKHILPFKDEPELLKKPPAEYHFIDDEDWNIFVKNRLSEKFQEYREVQKQRRKKHIYNHHLSRKGYAGLEEEMMIEAGSTESIDRSLLWKRAMQKKDGSYDDVVIPVVEKIVSRHFEPKNHIFKHLIWFYLFQS
;
A
#
# COMPACT_ATOMS: atom_id res chain seq x y z
N MET A 1 18.13 -44.15 -45.75
CA MET A 1 18.07 -42.78 -46.28
C MET A 1 16.67 -42.62 -46.86
N ASP A 2 15.70 -41.88 -46.35
CA ASP A 2 15.57 -40.99 -45.19
C ASP A 2 14.09 -41.03 -44.78
N SER A 3 13.79 -41.16 -43.49
CA SER A 3 12.45 -40.97 -42.95
C SER A 3 12.40 -39.66 -42.17
N THR A 4 11.99 -38.60 -42.87
CA THR A 4 11.88 -37.25 -42.32
C THR A 4 10.66 -37.14 -41.41
N TRP A 5 10.87 -37.19 -40.10
CA TRP A 5 9.84 -36.79 -39.13
C TRP A 5 9.70 -35.26 -39.13
N SER A 6 8.57 -34.76 -39.61
CA SER A 6 8.19 -33.34 -39.47
C SER A 6 7.55 -33.14 -38.09
N TYR A 7 8.25 -32.43 -37.20
CA TYR A 7 7.68 -31.97 -35.94
C TYR A 7 6.74 -30.79 -36.20
N PRO A 8 5.51 -30.77 -35.66
CA PRO A 8 4.63 -29.62 -35.80
C PRO A 8 5.22 -28.41 -35.05
N LEU A 9 5.37 -27.30 -35.79
CA LEU A 9 5.81 -26.02 -35.25
C LEU A 9 4.88 -25.58 -34.11
N ARG A 10 5.47 -25.40 -32.92
CA ARG A 10 4.79 -24.87 -31.74
C ARG A 10 4.29 -23.45 -32.05
N VAL A 11 2.98 -23.30 -32.20
CA VAL A 11 2.31 -22.00 -32.27
C VAL A 11 2.69 -21.21 -31.02
N GLN A 12 3.48 -20.14 -31.20
CA GLN A 12 3.80 -19.22 -30.11
C GLN A 12 2.50 -18.48 -29.74
N LYS A 13 1.92 -18.82 -28.59
CA LYS A 13 0.84 -18.02 -28.00
C LYS A 13 1.43 -16.65 -27.65
N THR A 14 0.96 -15.60 -28.33
CA THR A 14 1.30 -14.22 -28.01
C THR A 14 0.94 -13.94 -26.54
N PRO A 15 1.74 -13.16 -25.79
CA PRO A 15 1.44 -12.83 -24.40
C PRO A 15 0.11 -12.08 -24.36
N THR A 16 -0.92 -12.71 -23.80
CA THR A 16 -2.18 -12.05 -23.53
C THR A 16 -1.91 -10.89 -22.56
N GLN A 17 -2.17 -9.66 -23.00
CA GLN A 17 -2.06 -8.48 -22.12
C GLN A 17 -2.95 -8.71 -20.89
N LYS A 18 -2.33 -8.83 -19.71
CA LYS A 18 -3.07 -8.96 -18.45
C LYS A 18 -3.98 -7.74 -18.30
N LYS A 19 -5.30 -7.95 -18.27
CA LYS A 19 -6.26 -6.90 -17.92
C LYS A 19 -5.99 -6.45 -16.49
N TYR A 20 -5.39 -5.28 -16.34
CA TYR A 20 -5.23 -4.64 -15.03
C TYR A 20 -6.56 -3.98 -14.62
N ARG A 21 -6.91 -4.06 -13.34
CA ARG A 21 -8.06 -3.31 -12.80
C ARG A 21 -7.75 -1.81 -12.89
N GLY A 22 -8.71 -1.02 -13.39
CA GLY A 22 -8.60 0.45 -13.44
C GLY A 22 -8.69 1.10 -12.06
N THR A 23 -8.48 2.42 -12.01
CA THR A 23 -8.50 3.20 -10.77
C THR A 23 -9.85 3.11 -10.05
N THR A 24 -9.83 2.80 -8.74
CA THR A 24 -11.06 2.77 -7.95
C THR A 24 -11.66 4.17 -7.80
N ARG A 25 -12.97 4.27 -8.00
CA ARG A 25 -13.76 5.51 -7.79
C ARG A 25 -14.60 5.47 -6.51
N LYS A 26 -14.62 4.32 -5.80
CA LYS A 26 -15.48 4.08 -4.63
C LYS A 26 -16.92 4.59 -4.81
N SER A 27 -17.55 4.31 -5.95
CA SER A 27 -18.92 4.74 -6.27
C SER A 27 -19.96 4.27 -5.24
N MET A 28 -19.71 3.16 -4.54
CA MET A 28 -20.53 2.71 -3.42
C MET A 28 -20.58 3.75 -2.28
N ILE A 29 -19.48 4.41 -1.94
CA ILE A 29 -19.45 5.46 -0.92
C ILE A 29 -20.26 6.69 -1.38
N ILE A 30 -20.15 7.05 -2.66
CA ILE A 30 -20.93 8.15 -3.24
C ILE A 30 -22.44 7.82 -3.18
N ARG A 31 -22.83 6.59 -3.54
CA ARG A 31 -24.22 6.13 -3.43
C ARG A 31 -24.73 6.13 -1.99
N ASN A 32 -23.92 5.68 -1.04
CA ASN A 32 -24.27 5.69 0.38
C ASN A 32 -24.49 7.12 0.90
N ARG A 33 -23.59 8.05 0.54
CA ARG A 33 -23.73 9.48 0.85
C ARG A 33 -25.06 10.03 0.36
N ASN A 34 -25.45 9.74 -0.88
CA ASN A 34 -26.72 10.22 -1.46
C ASN A 34 -27.96 9.66 -0.74
N ARG A 35 -27.80 8.54 0.00
CA ARG A 35 -28.84 7.92 0.84
C ARG A 35 -28.73 8.30 2.32
N GLY A 36 -27.80 9.19 2.70
CA GLY A 36 -27.53 9.54 4.09
C GLY A 36 -26.87 8.42 4.92
N ILE A 37 -26.37 7.35 4.29
CA ILE A 37 -25.76 6.21 4.97
C ILE A 37 -24.27 6.50 5.21
N LYS A 38 -23.85 6.46 6.46
CA LYS A 38 -22.43 6.56 6.87
C LYS A 38 -21.89 5.20 7.29
N LEU A 39 -20.66 4.89 6.91
CA LEU A 39 -19.96 3.71 7.41
C LEU A 39 -19.36 4.00 8.78
N VAL A 40 -19.66 3.18 9.78
CA VAL A 40 -19.10 3.31 11.13
C VAL A 40 -17.69 2.72 11.15
N ILE A 41 -16.75 3.49 11.69
CA ILE A 41 -15.36 3.07 11.87
C ILE A 41 -15.17 2.50 13.26
N LYS A 42 -14.55 1.32 13.32
CA LYS A 42 -14.12 0.67 14.56
C LYS A 42 -12.67 1.03 14.85
N TYR A 43 -12.29 0.99 16.12
CA TYR A 43 -10.97 1.37 16.60
C TYR A 43 -10.42 0.28 17.52
N ASN A 44 -9.10 0.08 17.47
CA ASN A 44 -8.39 -0.68 18.48
C ASN A 44 -8.09 0.19 19.72
N ALA A 45 -7.45 -0.40 20.74
CA ALA A 45 -7.10 0.29 21.99
C ALA A 45 -6.19 1.53 21.77
N ASP A 46 -5.37 1.54 20.72
CA ASP A 46 -4.50 2.67 20.36
C ASP A 46 -5.22 3.79 19.58
N GLY A 47 -6.53 3.66 19.34
CA GLY A 47 -7.30 4.62 18.53
C GLY A 47 -6.98 4.53 17.03
N ILE A 48 -6.44 3.41 16.56
CA ILE A 48 -6.22 3.14 15.13
C ILE A 48 -7.48 2.48 14.57
N TYR A 49 -7.94 2.96 13.41
CA TYR A 49 -9.09 2.37 12.75
C TYR A 49 -8.80 0.94 12.25
N VAL A 50 -9.73 0.01 12.48
CA VAL A 50 -9.61 -1.41 12.14
C VAL A 50 -10.90 -1.97 11.50
N GLY A 51 -10.89 -3.25 11.10
CA GLY A 51 -12.03 -3.91 10.44
C GLY A 51 -12.31 -3.46 9.00
N GLU A 52 -13.36 -4.00 8.38
CA GLU A 52 -13.65 -3.81 6.95
C GLU A 52 -13.88 -2.34 6.56
N SER A 53 -14.63 -1.58 7.36
CA SER A 53 -14.88 -0.16 7.10
C SER A 53 -13.60 0.66 6.98
N SER A 54 -12.53 0.29 7.68
CA SER A 54 -11.21 0.94 7.58
C SER A 54 -10.57 0.80 6.19
N LEU A 55 -10.80 -0.32 5.52
CA LEU A 55 -10.33 -0.58 4.15
C LEU A 55 -11.10 0.30 3.15
N HIS A 56 -12.39 0.51 3.40
CA HIS A 56 -13.21 1.44 2.64
C HIS A 56 -12.76 2.88 2.83
N LEU A 57 -12.52 3.30 4.07
CA LEU A 57 -11.98 4.61 4.42
C LEU A 57 -10.65 4.85 3.71
N THR A 58 -9.65 3.98 3.91
CA THR A 58 -8.31 4.15 3.32
C THR A 58 -8.37 4.26 1.78
N SER A 59 -9.22 3.46 1.15
CA SER A 59 -9.41 3.54 -0.31
C SER A 59 -10.09 4.85 -0.74
N TYR A 60 -11.05 5.35 0.05
CA TYR A 60 -11.74 6.61 -0.21
C TYR A 60 -10.82 7.81 -0.01
N LEU A 61 -9.96 7.81 1.03
CA LEU A 61 -8.89 8.79 1.18
C LEU A 61 -8.00 8.83 -0.07
N GLY A 62 -7.68 7.66 -0.63
CA GLY A 62 -6.97 7.57 -1.90
C GLY A 62 -7.70 8.21 -3.08
N VAL A 63 -9.04 8.17 -3.11
CA VAL A 63 -9.83 8.88 -4.14
C VAL A 63 -9.73 10.38 -3.91
N LEU A 64 -10.01 10.86 -2.70
CA LEU A 64 -9.98 12.29 -2.36
C LEU A 64 -8.60 12.91 -2.64
N ALA A 65 -7.52 12.22 -2.25
CA ALA A 65 -6.15 12.67 -2.51
C ALA A 65 -5.83 12.81 -4.00
N ARG A 66 -6.48 12.05 -4.88
CA ARG A 66 -6.30 12.17 -6.33
C ARG A 66 -7.16 13.26 -6.94
N THR A 67 -8.42 13.34 -6.53
CA THR A 67 -9.42 14.16 -7.23
C THR A 67 -9.61 15.55 -6.64
N MET A 68 -9.20 15.79 -5.40
CA MET A 68 -9.41 17.07 -4.72
C MET A 68 -8.11 17.81 -4.39
N VAL A 69 -6.95 17.16 -4.47
CA VAL A 69 -5.67 17.78 -4.12
C VAL A 69 -4.89 18.09 -5.40
N PRO A 70 -4.75 19.37 -5.76
CA PRO A 70 -3.97 19.81 -6.91
C PRO A 70 -2.54 19.25 -6.91
N ILE A 71 -2.11 18.69 -8.04
CA ILE A 71 -0.77 18.08 -8.15
C ILE A 71 0.35 19.12 -8.16
N ARG A 72 0.02 20.40 -8.38
CA ARG A 72 0.95 21.55 -8.28
C ARG A 72 1.65 21.65 -6.92
N TYR A 73 0.99 21.24 -5.84
CA TYR A 73 1.60 21.27 -4.50
C TYR A 73 2.73 20.24 -4.39
N ASN A 74 3.96 20.69 -4.11
CA ASN A 74 5.14 19.83 -4.08
C ASN A 74 5.05 18.76 -2.99
N THR A 75 4.66 19.18 -1.78
CA THR A 75 4.53 18.34 -0.60
C THR A 75 3.16 18.52 0.08
N TRP A 76 2.78 17.57 0.94
CA TRP A 76 1.54 17.66 1.72
C TRP A 76 1.50 18.88 2.67
N ARG A 77 2.68 19.39 3.05
CA ARG A 77 2.78 20.57 3.92
C ARG A 77 2.35 21.84 3.20
N ASP A 78 2.53 21.88 1.89
CA ASP A 78 2.21 23.03 1.03
C ASP A 78 0.70 23.10 0.71
N VAL A 79 -0.05 22.05 1.04
CA VAL A 79 -1.51 22.01 0.83
C VAL A 79 -2.20 22.93 1.84
N PRO A 80 -3.02 23.91 1.39
CA PRO A 80 -3.71 24.86 2.26
C PRO A 80 -4.60 24.18 3.29
N GLU A 81 -4.69 24.76 4.49
CA GLU A 81 -5.53 24.20 5.56
C GLU A 81 -7.00 24.19 5.18
N GLN A 82 -7.49 25.21 4.46
CA GLN A 82 -8.87 25.25 3.97
C GLN A 82 -9.20 24.07 3.04
N LEU A 83 -8.22 23.57 2.29
CA LEU A 83 -8.43 22.38 1.45
C LEU A 83 -8.43 21.11 2.30
N LYS A 84 -7.61 21.04 3.34
CA LYS A 84 -7.61 19.93 4.32
C LYS A 84 -8.91 19.89 5.12
N ASP A 85 -9.50 21.03 5.45
CA ASP A 85 -10.83 21.13 6.06
C ASP A 85 -11.90 20.55 5.13
N LYS A 86 -11.94 20.96 3.86
CA LYS A 86 -12.88 20.40 2.87
C LYS A 86 -12.73 18.89 2.66
N LEU A 87 -11.49 18.39 2.72
CA LEU A 87 -11.21 16.95 2.70
C LEU A 87 -11.78 16.27 3.93
N TRP A 88 -11.62 16.88 5.11
CA TRP A 88 -12.19 16.37 6.37
C TRP A 88 -13.71 16.33 6.32
N ASP A 89 -14.36 17.40 5.88
CA ASP A 89 -15.83 17.45 5.73
C ASP A 89 -16.32 16.33 4.82
N SER A 90 -15.63 16.11 3.70
CA SER A 90 -15.97 15.01 2.76
C SER A 90 -15.86 13.63 3.40
N ILE A 91 -14.93 13.46 4.34
CA ILE A 91 -14.75 12.22 5.10
C ILE A 91 -15.87 12.07 6.14
N GLU A 92 -16.17 13.11 6.91
CA GLU A 92 -17.24 13.09 7.95
C GLU A 92 -18.64 12.92 7.35
N ILE A 93 -18.85 13.32 6.10
CA ILE A 93 -20.10 13.04 5.38
C ILE A 93 -20.24 11.56 5.04
N ALA A 94 -19.14 10.85 4.75
CA ALA A 94 -19.16 9.45 4.31
C ALA A 94 -19.00 8.44 5.46
N PHE A 95 -18.39 8.84 6.57
CA PHE A 95 -18.02 7.95 7.67
C PHE A 95 -18.37 8.55 9.03
N THR A 96 -18.74 7.69 9.97
CA THR A 96 -18.84 8.04 11.39
C THR A 96 -17.49 7.76 12.05
N LEU A 97 -16.81 8.82 12.49
CA LEU A 97 -15.43 8.83 12.97
C LEU A 97 -15.32 9.64 14.27
N ASP A 98 -14.38 9.27 15.14
CA ASP A 98 -13.91 10.15 16.21
C ASP A 98 -13.08 11.30 15.59
N LYS A 99 -13.34 12.54 16.00
CA LYS A 99 -12.57 13.74 15.61
C LYS A 99 -11.06 13.59 15.84
N LYS A 100 -10.64 12.81 16.85
CA LYS A 100 -9.22 12.48 17.10
C LYS A 100 -8.56 11.78 15.90
N SER A 101 -9.35 11.12 15.05
CA SER A 101 -8.88 10.44 13.82
C SER A 101 -8.41 11.39 12.73
N ARG A 102 -8.77 12.69 12.80
CA ARG A 102 -8.44 13.67 11.75
C ARG A 102 -6.95 13.64 11.41
N ARG A 103 -6.09 13.63 12.42
CA ARG A 103 -4.63 13.57 12.23
C ARG A 103 -4.21 12.34 11.41
N ASN A 104 -4.72 11.15 11.78
CA ASN A 104 -4.38 9.90 11.09
C ASN A 104 -4.92 9.88 9.65
N CYS A 105 -6.13 10.38 9.42
CA CYS A 105 -6.68 10.54 8.08
C CYS A 105 -5.84 11.48 7.21
N MET A 106 -5.40 12.63 7.75
CA MET A 106 -4.55 13.58 7.03
C MET A 106 -3.16 13.00 6.71
N LEU A 107 -2.58 12.23 7.62
CA LEU A 107 -1.32 11.51 7.37
C LEU A 107 -1.49 10.48 6.23
N THR A 108 -2.59 9.73 6.24
CA THR A 108 -2.89 8.76 5.18
C THR A 108 -3.17 9.45 3.84
N LEU A 109 -3.92 10.55 3.81
CA LEU A 109 -4.12 11.38 2.63
C LEU A 109 -2.80 11.86 2.03
N GLY A 110 -1.88 12.37 2.86
CA GLY A 110 -0.55 12.79 2.39
C GLY A 110 0.26 11.64 1.79
N LYS A 111 0.16 10.42 2.35
CA LYS A 111 0.77 9.21 1.77
C LYS A 111 0.14 8.85 0.42
N CYS A 112 -1.20 8.86 0.33
CA CYS A 112 -1.92 8.61 -0.91
C CYS A 112 -1.58 9.62 -2.00
N PHE A 113 -1.53 10.91 -1.67
CA PHE A 113 -1.15 12.00 -2.57
C PHE A 113 0.27 11.78 -3.13
N ARG A 114 1.24 11.49 -2.24
CA ARG A 114 2.61 11.18 -2.66
C ARG A 114 2.68 9.96 -3.58
N SER A 115 1.93 8.90 -3.24
CA SER A 115 1.87 7.67 -4.03
C SER A 115 1.30 7.95 -5.43
N PHE A 116 0.22 8.73 -5.53
CA PHE A 116 -0.37 9.12 -6.80
C PHE A 116 0.59 9.93 -7.68
N LYS A 117 1.24 10.95 -7.10
CA LYS A 117 2.26 11.74 -7.83
C LYS A 117 3.41 10.86 -8.33
N ASN A 118 3.82 9.85 -7.55
CA ASN A 118 4.82 8.88 -8.00
C ASN A 118 4.31 8.03 -9.17
N THR A 119 3.05 7.58 -9.16
CA THR A 119 2.44 6.87 -10.29
C THR A 119 2.45 7.72 -11.55
N LEU A 120 2.03 8.98 -11.48
CA LEU A 120 2.09 9.91 -12.62
C LEU A 120 3.52 10.05 -13.14
N THR A 121 4.47 10.25 -12.22
CA THR A 121 5.89 10.42 -12.59
C THR A 121 6.44 9.18 -13.31
N VAL A 122 6.26 7.99 -12.74
CA VAL A 122 6.88 6.76 -13.25
C VAL A 122 6.20 6.24 -14.51
N LYS A 123 4.88 6.39 -14.63
CA LYS A 123 4.12 5.80 -15.74
C LYS A 123 3.83 6.77 -16.89
N HIS A 124 3.78 8.07 -16.61
CA HIS A 124 3.26 9.06 -17.56
C HIS A 124 4.22 10.22 -17.83
N ILE A 125 5.33 10.34 -17.09
CA ILE A 125 6.31 11.42 -17.32
C ILE A 125 7.66 10.84 -17.75
N LEU A 126 8.29 10.05 -16.89
CA LEU A 126 9.65 9.54 -17.14
C LEU A 126 9.78 8.69 -18.42
N PRO A 127 8.79 7.85 -18.81
CA PRO A 127 8.88 7.11 -20.07
C PRO A 127 8.88 7.99 -21.32
N PHE A 128 8.36 9.22 -21.23
CA PHE A 128 8.19 10.14 -22.36
C PHE A 128 9.02 11.43 -22.16
N LYS A 129 10.04 11.38 -21.30
CA LYS A 129 10.85 12.56 -20.95
C LYS A 129 11.52 13.22 -22.17
N ASP A 130 11.81 12.43 -23.20
CA ASP A 130 12.49 12.84 -24.43
C ASP A 130 11.49 13.19 -25.55
N GLU A 131 10.18 13.06 -25.30
CA GLU A 131 9.08 13.32 -26.24
C GLU A 131 8.11 14.38 -25.66
N PRO A 132 8.47 15.67 -25.65
CA PRO A 132 7.68 16.72 -24.99
C PRO A 132 6.23 16.84 -25.50
N GLU A 133 6.01 16.49 -26.76
CA GLU A 133 4.69 16.48 -27.39
C GLU A 133 3.69 15.56 -26.66
N LEU A 134 4.15 14.41 -26.16
CA LEU A 134 3.32 13.46 -25.41
C LEU A 134 3.02 13.92 -23.99
N LEU A 135 3.72 14.94 -23.50
CA LEU A 135 3.57 15.49 -22.15
C LEU A 135 2.73 16.77 -22.10
N LYS A 136 2.21 17.27 -23.23
CA LYS A 136 1.39 18.50 -23.30
C LYS A 136 0.06 18.40 -22.54
N LYS A 137 -0.45 17.18 -22.33
CA LYS A 137 -1.74 16.93 -21.70
C LYS A 137 -1.63 15.84 -20.63
N PRO A 138 -2.45 15.91 -19.57
CA PRO A 138 -2.52 14.83 -18.59
C PRO A 138 -3.05 13.55 -19.25
N PRO A 139 -2.74 12.37 -18.67
CA PRO A 139 -3.29 11.11 -19.17
C PRO A 139 -4.81 11.12 -19.13
N ALA A 140 -5.46 10.59 -20.18
CA ALA A 140 -6.94 10.61 -20.32
C ALA A 140 -7.69 9.99 -19.13
N GLU A 141 -7.10 9.00 -18.44
CA GLU A 141 -7.67 8.42 -17.21
C GLU A 141 -7.85 9.46 -16.08
N TYR A 142 -7.01 10.49 -16.06
CA TYR A 142 -6.97 11.54 -15.04
C TYR A 142 -7.46 12.88 -15.58
N HIS A 143 -8.57 12.87 -16.33
CA HIS A 143 -9.26 14.05 -16.89
C HIS A 143 -9.62 15.16 -15.89
N PHE A 144 -9.58 14.87 -14.59
CA PHE A 144 -9.82 15.85 -13.51
C PHE A 144 -8.58 16.69 -13.16
N ILE A 145 -7.41 16.40 -13.75
CA ILE A 145 -6.20 17.23 -13.61
C ILE A 145 -6.28 18.34 -14.65
N ASP A 146 -6.15 19.60 -14.22
CA ASP A 146 -6.07 20.74 -15.14
C ASP A 146 -4.72 20.80 -15.86
N ASP A 147 -4.74 21.33 -17.08
CA ASP A 147 -3.54 21.41 -17.94
C ASP A 147 -2.43 22.26 -17.30
N GLU A 148 -2.79 23.32 -16.58
CA GLU A 148 -1.83 24.19 -15.90
C GLU A 148 -1.08 23.43 -14.79
N ASP A 149 -1.81 22.70 -13.94
CA ASP A 149 -1.22 21.86 -12.91
C ASP A 149 -0.39 20.72 -13.46
N TRP A 150 -0.84 20.14 -14.56
CA TRP A 150 -0.06 19.16 -15.27
C TRP A 150 1.27 19.75 -15.74
N ASN A 151 1.27 20.92 -16.38
CA ASN A 151 2.47 21.58 -16.88
C ASN A 151 3.45 21.95 -15.75
N ILE A 152 2.95 22.57 -14.67
CA ILE A 152 3.75 22.87 -13.46
C ILE A 152 4.37 21.58 -12.92
N PHE A 153 3.58 20.52 -12.84
CA PHE A 153 4.00 19.23 -12.30
C PHE A 153 5.07 18.56 -13.17
N VAL A 154 4.88 18.50 -14.49
CA VAL A 154 5.86 17.95 -15.45
C VAL A 154 7.18 18.71 -15.37
N LYS A 155 7.14 20.04 -15.42
CA LYS A 155 8.33 20.89 -15.28
C LYS A 155 9.08 20.61 -13.98
N ASN A 156 8.37 20.46 -12.87
CA ASN A 156 8.97 20.08 -11.60
C ASN A 156 9.63 18.70 -11.66
N ARG A 157 8.95 17.70 -12.25
CA ARG A 157 9.42 16.31 -12.31
C ARG A 157 10.57 16.10 -13.28
N LEU A 158 10.73 16.94 -14.30
CA LEU A 158 11.87 16.90 -15.20
C LEU A 158 13.06 17.75 -14.72
N SER A 159 12.89 18.55 -13.66
CA SER A 159 14.00 19.32 -13.08
C SER A 159 15.11 18.44 -12.52
N GLU A 160 16.35 18.87 -12.68
CA GLU A 160 17.55 18.21 -12.16
C GLU A 160 17.45 17.96 -10.65
N LYS A 161 17.06 19.00 -9.89
CA LYS A 161 16.82 18.91 -8.45
C LYS A 161 15.88 17.76 -8.05
N PHE A 162 14.83 17.52 -8.82
CA PHE A 162 13.92 16.42 -8.54
C PHE A 162 14.54 15.06 -8.88
N GLN A 163 15.27 14.96 -9.99
CA GLN A 163 15.93 13.72 -10.41
C GLN A 163 16.99 13.28 -9.40
N GLU A 164 17.83 14.20 -8.94
CA GLU A 164 18.81 13.94 -7.88
C GLU A 164 18.15 13.46 -6.59
N TYR A 165 17.14 14.19 -6.13
CA TYR A 165 16.38 13.81 -4.93
C TYR A 165 15.79 12.41 -5.07
N ARG A 166 15.22 12.08 -6.24
CA ARG A 166 14.63 10.77 -6.53
C ARG A 166 15.67 9.67 -6.49
N GLU A 167 16.86 9.87 -7.07
CA GLU A 167 17.92 8.86 -7.05
C GLU A 167 18.41 8.59 -5.63
N VAL A 168 18.58 9.63 -4.81
CA VAL A 168 18.89 9.47 -3.38
C VAL A 168 17.80 8.63 -2.68
N GLN A 169 16.52 8.90 -2.92
CA GLN A 169 15.44 8.11 -2.32
C GLN A 169 15.41 6.66 -2.82
N LYS A 170 15.73 6.41 -4.10
CA LYS A 170 15.85 5.05 -4.65
C LYS A 170 16.96 4.28 -3.97
N GLN A 171 18.13 4.89 -3.77
CA GLN A 171 19.24 4.24 -3.06
C GLN A 171 18.88 3.95 -1.59
N ARG A 172 18.18 4.87 -0.91
CA ARG A 172 17.65 4.61 0.45
C ARG A 172 16.68 3.44 0.47
N ARG A 173 15.76 3.34 -0.51
CA ARG A 173 14.79 2.23 -0.58
C ARG A 173 15.48 0.88 -0.84
N LYS A 174 16.56 0.82 -1.63
CA LYS A 174 17.31 -0.42 -1.86
C LYS A 174 17.89 -1.03 -0.58
N LYS A 175 18.19 -0.21 0.44
CA LYS A 175 18.67 -0.69 1.74
C LYS A 175 17.56 -1.33 2.59
N HIS A 176 16.29 -1.16 2.23
CA HIS A 176 15.16 -1.75 2.94
C HIS A 176 14.88 -3.17 2.46
N ILE A 177 15.56 -4.15 3.07
CA ILE A 177 15.53 -5.57 2.68
C ILE A 177 14.38 -6.37 3.30
N TYR A 178 13.83 -5.93 4.43
CA TYR A 178 12.76 -6.65 5.14
C TYR A 178 11.38 -6.15 4.68
N ASN A 179 10.87 -6.73 3.59
CA ASN A 179 9.53 -6.39 3.10
C ASN A 179 8.48 -7.25 3.81
N HIS A 180 7.54 -6.59 4.49
CA HIS A 180 6.40 -7.28 5.07
C HIS A 180 5.43 -7.79 3.99
N HIS A 181 4.68 -8.83 4.31
CA HIS A 181 3.61 -9.41 3.50
C HIS A 181 2.21 -9.05 4.04
N LEU A 182 2.15 -7.91 4.75
CA LEU A 182 0.91 -7.31 5.22
C LEU A 182 0.11 -6.75 4.04
N SER A 183 -1.08 -7.30 3.83
CA SER A 183 -2.06 -6.75 2.90
C SER A 183 -2.52 -5.34 3.34
N ARG A 184 -3.62 -4.85 2.77
CA ARG A 184 -4.18 -3.51 3.05
C ARG A 184 -4.54 -3.24 4.53
N LYS A 185 -4.60 -4.27 5.37
CA LYS A 185 -4.91 -4.21 6.80
C LYS A 185 -3.78 -3.63 7.66
N GLY A 186 -2.52 -3.72 7.21
CA GLY A 186 -1.36 -3.28 7.98
C GLY A 186 -1.15 -4.07 9.29
N TYR A 187 -0.36 -3.51 10.20
CA TYR A 187 -0.02 -4.16 11.48
C TYR A 187 -1.19 -4.19 12.46
N ALA A 188 -1.94 -3.09 12.60
CA ALA A 188 -3.08 -3.04 13.51
C ALA A 188 -4.16 -4.08 13.17
N GLY A 189 -4.45 -4.27 11.87
CA GLY A 189 -5.36 -5.32 11.44
C GLY A 189 -4.76 -6.73 11.52
N LEU A 190 -3.43 -6.88 11.45
CA LEU A 190 -2.81 -8.18 11.71
C LEU A 190 -2.91 -8.56 13.19
N GLU A 191 -2.66 -7.60 14.10
CA GLU A 191 -2.76 -7.83 15.54
C GLU A 191 -4.19 -8.21 15.94
N GLU A 192 -5.21 -7.51 15.40
CA GLU A 192 -6.62 -7.85 15.60
C GLU A 192 -6.94 -9.28 15.16
N GLU A 193 -6.46 -9.70 13.98
CA GLU A 193 -6.64 -11.08 13.54
C GLU A 193 -5.94 -12.10 14.45
N MET A 194 -4.70 -11.82 14.89
CA MET A 194 -3.97 -12.71 15.79
C MET A 194 -4.64 -12.83 17.16
N MET A 195 -5.19 -11.73 17.69
CA MET A 195 -5.98 -11.72 18.94
C MET A 195 -7.24 -12.58 18.81
N ILE A 196 -7.97 -12.43 17.69
CA ILE A 196 -9.17 -13.24 17.41
C ILE A 196 -8.81 -14.71 17.27
N GLU A 197 -7.74 -15.04 16.53
CA GLU A 197 -7.23 -16.42 16.37
C GLU A 197 -6.83 -17.05 17.71
N ALA A 198 -6.25 -16.27 18.62
CA ALA A 198 -5.84 -16.73 19.95
C ALA A 198 -6.98 -16.73 20.98
N GLY A 199 -8.14 -16.16 20.67
CA GLY A 199 -9.21 -15.95 21.65
C GLY A 199 -8.81 -15.05 22.82
N SER A 200 -7.82 -14.17 22.63
CA SER A 200 -7.25 -13.31 23.66
C SER A 200 -7.47 -11.83 23.34
N THR A 201 -7.59 -11.02 24.39
CA THR A 201 -7.62 -9.55 24.28
C THR A 201 -6.28 -8.92 24.68
N GLU A 202 -5.28 -9.73 25.01
CA GLU A 202 -3.93 -9.27 25.36
C GLU A 202 -3.15 -8.87 24.12
N SER A 203 -2.33 -7.81 24.25
CA SER A 203 -1.46 -7.35 23.17
C SER A 203 -0.46 -8.43 22.76
N ILE A 204 -0.26 -8.56 21.45
CA ILE A 204 0.65 -9.54 20.87
C ILE A 204 2.08 -9.01 20.95
N ASP A 205 3.03 -9.85 21.39
CA ASP A 205 4.44 -9.47 21.39
C ASP A 205 4.89 -8.99 20.00
N ARG A 206 5.62 -7.86 19.97
CA ARG A 206 6.01 -7.20 18.72
C ARG A 206 6.87 -8.07 17.83
N SER A 207 7.69 -8.96 18.39
CA SER A 207 8.54 -9.84 17.61
C SER A 207 7.74 -10.99 16.97
N LEU A 208 6.71 -11.49 17.66
CA LEU A 208 5.76 -12.44 17.09
C LEU A 208 4.90 -11.79 16.00
N LEU A 209 4.44 -10.57 16.22
CA LEU A 209 3.71 -9.78 15.22
C LEU A 209 4.59 -9.50 13.99
N TRP A 210 5.87 -9.16 14.19
CA TRP A 210 6.83 -8.99 13.11
C TRP A 210 7.06 -10.28 12.33
N LYS A 211 7.26 -11.42 13.02
CA LYS A 211 7.39 -12.73 12.40
C LYS A 211 6.17 -13.03 11.51
N ARG A 212 4.96 -12.90 12.05
CA ARG A 212 3.72 -13.15 11.29
C ARG A 212 3.56 -12.19 10.10
N ALA A 213 3.95 -10.93 10.26
CA ALA A 213 3.93 -9.94 9.19
C ALA A 213 4.89 -10.25 8.02
N MET A 214 5.97 -11.00 8.26
CA MET A 214 6.95 -11.40 7.24
C MET A 214 6.61 -12.74 6.59
N GLN A 215 5.57 -13.43 7.04
CA GLN A 215 5.16 -14.72 6.50
C GLN A 215 4.39 -14.54 5.19
N LYS A 216 4.77 -15.31 4.17
CA LYS A 216 4.05 -15.38 2.89
C LYS A 216 2.75 -16.17 3.05
N LYS A 217 1.90 -16.11 2.02
CA LYS A 217 0.61 -16.81 2.01
C LYS A 217 0.74 -18.34 2.06
N ASP A 218 1.83 -18.88 1.52
CA ASP A 218 2.16 -20.31 1.55
C ASP A 218 2.84 -20.74 2.86
N GLY A 219 2.99 -19.83 3.82
CA GLY A 219 3.62 -20.08 5.11
C GLY A 219 5.14 -19.87 5.12
N SER A 220 5.78 -19.70 3.97
CA SER A 220 7.24 -19.52 3.85
C SER A 220 7.70 -18.09 4.17
N TYR A 221 9.02 -17.89 4.26
CA TYR A 221 9.66 -16.59 4.48
C TYR A 221 10.60 -16.25 3.31
N ASP A 222 10.96 -14.98 3.15
CA ASP A 222 12.08 -14.61 2.26
C ASP A 222 13.41 -14.98 2.92
N ASP A 223 14.41 -15.42 2.14
CA ASP A 223 15.71 -15.92 2.63
C ASP A 223 16.38 -14.95 3.62
N VAL A 224 16.31 -13.65 3.32
CA VAL A 224 16.88 -12.59 4.17
C VAL A 224 16.21 -12.46 5.53
N VAL A 225 14.98 -12.95 5.69
CA VAL A 225 14.16 -12.89 6.90
C VAL A 225 14.41 -14.11 7.80
N ILE A 226 14.69 -15.28 7.21
CA ILE A 226 14.81 -16.58 7.92
C ILE A 226 15.69 -16.50 9.18
N PRO A 227 16.93 -15.96 9.14
CA PRO A 227 17.80 -15.93 10.33
C PRO A 227 17.20 -15.13 11.50
N VAL A 228 16.40 -14.11 11.20
CA VAL A 228 15.73 -13.29 12.22
C VAL A 228 14.55 -14.07 12.82
N VAL A 229 13.79 -14.81 12.01
CA VAL A 229 12.70 -15.66 12.48
C VAL A 229 13.22 -16.74 13.42
N GLU A 230 14.31 -17.41 13.04
CA GLU A 230 14.96 -18.44 13.87
C GLU A 230 15.39 -17.87 15.22
N LYS A 231 15.98 -16.67 15.22
CA LYS A 231 16.37 -15.96 16.45
C LYS A 231 15.16 -15.56 17.32
N ILE A 232 14.03 -15.22 16.72
CA ILE A 232 12.79 -14.92 17.46
C ILE A 232 12.27 -16.21 18.11
N VAL A 233 12.20 -17.31 17.35
CA VAL A 233 11.74 -18.61 17.84
C VAL A 233 12.63 -19.11 18.98
N SER A 234 13.95 -19.06 18.83
CA SER A 234 14.86 -19.53 19.87
C SER A 234 14.71 -18.78 21.20
N ARG A 235 14.41 -17.47 21.15
CA ARG A 235 14.16 -16.65 22.36
C ARG A 235 12.82 -16.90 23.02
N HIS A 236 11.78 -17.22 22.25
CA HIS A 236 10.43 -17.44 22.80
C HIS A 236 10.21 -18.88 23.24
N PHE A 237 10.91 -19.82 22.61
CA PHE A 237 10.83 -21.26 22.88
C PHE A 237 12.09 -21.78 23.56
N GLU A 238 12.90 -20.90 24.15
CA GLU A 238 13.98 -21.33 25.06
C GLU A 238 13.31 -22.11 26.19
N PRO A 239 13.51 -23.44 26.26
CA PRO A 239 12.84 -24.20 27.28
C PRO A 239 13.48 -23.79 28.61
N LYS A 240 12.67 -23.29 29.55
CA LYS A 240 13.12 -22.99 30.92
C LYS A 240 13.75 -24.21 31.62
N ASN A 241 13.67 -25.40 31.00
CA ASN A 241 14.31 -26.63 31.45
C ASN A 241 15.09 -27.30 30.30
N HIS A 242 16.33 -27.68 30.59
CA HIS A 242 17.35 -28.16 29.65
C HIS A 242 17.06 -29.53 28.97
N ILE A 243 15.85 -30.08 29.09
CA ILE A 243 15.54 -31.49 28.74
C ILE A 243 14.84 -31.65 27.37
N PHE A 244 14.25 -30.60 26.79
CA PHE A 244 13.42 -30.73 25.58
C PHE A 244 14.02 -30.12 24.30
N LYS A 245 15.36 -30.11 24.15
CA LYS A 245 16.00 -29.58 22.93
C LYS A 245 15.78 -30.44 21.67
N HIS A 246 15.48 -31.74 21.80
CA HIS A 246 15.41 -32.65 20.64
C HIS A 246 14.00 -32.92 20.08
N LEU A 247 12.92 -32.67 20.81
CA LEU A 247 11.56 -33.03 20.37
C LEU A 247 10.83 -31.94 19.57
N ILE A 248 11.16 -30.66 19.79
CA ILE A 248 10.47 -29.53 19.12
C ILE A 248 11.00 -29.32 17.69
N TRP A 249 12.26 -29.64 17.43
CA TRP A 249 12.87 -29.48 16.11
C TRP A 249 12.30 -30.45 15.07
N PHE A 250 11.90 -31.66 15.48
CA PHE A 250 11.35 -32.68 14.59
C PHE A 250 9.88 -32.41 14.19
N TYR A 251 9.10 -31.71 15.02
CA TYR A 251 7.67 -31.47 14.79
C TYR A 251 7.34 -30.22 13.96
N LEU A 252 8.27 -29.26 13.84
CA LEU A 252 7.99 -27.96 13.19
C LEU A 252 8.47 -27.84 11.73
N PHE A 253 9.19 -28.84 11.20
CA PHE A 253 9.80 -28.74 9.86
C PHE A 253 9.57 -29.95 8.92
N GLN A 254 8.64 -30.86 9.25
CA GLN A 254 8.07 -31.79 8.28
C GLN A 254 6.55 -31.72 8.28
N SER A 255 6.00 -30.79 7.49
CA SER A 255 4.69 -30.84 6.81
C SER A 255 4.58 -29.66 5.86
#